data_AF-A0A973J1C9-F1
#
_entry.id   AF-A0A973J1C9-F1
#
_cell.length_a   1.000
_cell.length_b   1.000
_cell.length_c   1.000
_cell.angle_alpha   90.00
_cell.angle_beta   90.00
_cell.angle_gamma   90.00
#
_symmetry.space_group_name_H-M   'P 1'
#
loop_
_entity.id
_entity.type
_entity.pdbx_description
1 polymer ?
#
loop_
_entity_poly.entity_id
_entity_poly.type
_entity_poly.pdbx_seq_one_letter_code
_entity_poly.pdbx_strand_id
1 'polypeptide(L)' 'KSATRTEEIAFPRQIAMYLLRQELKIKYEEIAIMLKRKDHTTIMHGVEKISRLLIKDPSLKQEVDRIIQLIRPST' A
#
# COMPACT_ATOMS: atom_id res chain seq x y z
N LYS A 1 -16.32 -15.32 -12.89
CA LYS A 1 -15.21 -14.34 -12.81
C LYS A 1 -14.59 -14.45 -11.42
N SER A 2 -13.34 -14.89 -11.34
CA SER A 2 -12.63 -15.24 -10.10
C SER A 2 -12.27 -14.00 -9.28
N ALA A 3 -13.19 -13.52 -8.45
CA ALA A 3 -13.01 -12.36 -7.58
C ALA A 3 -11.81 -12.52 -6.61
N THR A 4 -11.58 -13.75 -6.13
CA THR A 4 -10.52 -14.12 -5.19
C THR A 4 -9.11 -13.83 -5.73
N ARG A 5 -8.82 -14.25 -6.97
CA ARG A 5 -7.51 -13.97 -7.61
C ARG A 5 -7.27 -12.48 -7.83
N THR A 6 -8.34 -11.70 -7.98
CA THR A 6 -8.23 -10.25 -8.15
C THR A 6 -7.83 -9.60 -6.82
N GLU A 7 -8.36 -10.10 -5.70
CA GLU A 7 -8.05 -9.61 -4.36
C GLU A 7 -6.63 -9.99 -3.90
N GLU A 8 -6.20 -11.22 -4.16
CA GLU A 8 -4.83 -11.72 -3.87
C GLU A 8 -3.74 -10.87 -4.53
N ILE A 9 -4.05 -10.22 -5.65
CA ILE A 9 -3.13 -9.32 -6.37
C ILE A 9 -3.38 -7.85 -5.99
N ALA A 10 -4.64 -7.45 -5.79
CA ALA A 10 -4.98 -6.07 -5.48
C ALA A 10 -4.50 -5.67 -4.09
N PHE A 11 -4.64 -6.55 -3.09
CA PHE A 11 -4.30 -6.25 -1.71
C PHE A 11 -2.80 -5.97 -1.51
N PRO A 12 -1.86 -6.83 -1.96
CA PRO A 12 -0.42 -6.50 -1.87
C PRO A 12 -0.05 -5.21 -2.61
N ARG A 13 -0.71 -4.93 -3.74
CA ARG A 13 -0.50 -3.68 -4.47
C ARG A 13 -0.95 -2.46 -3.65
N GLN A 14 -2.07 -2.56 -2.95
CA GLN A 14 -2.55 -1.49 -2.07
C GLN A 14 -1.61 -1.27 -0.88
N ILE A 15 -1.03 -2.33 -0.33
CA ILE A 15 0.04 -2.24 0.68
C ILE A 15 1.25 -1.49 0.12
N ALA A 16 1.70 -1.82 -1.09
CA ALA A 16 2.80 -1.11 -1.75
C ALA A 16 2.46 0.39 -1.95
N MET A 17 1.25 0.72 -2.40
CA MET A 17 0.80 2.12 -2.52
C MET A 17 0.89 2.87 -1.18
N TYR A 18 0.42 2.24 -0.10
CA TYR A 18 0.49 2.80 1.25
C TYR A 18 1.93 3.04 1.69
N LEU A 19 2.82 2.06 1.53
CA LEU A 19 4.23 2.16 1.96
C LEU A 19 4.98 3.26 1.19
N LEU A 20 4.85 3.29 -0.15
CA LEU A 20 5.47 4.33 -0.98
C LEU A 20 5.00 5.73 -0.58
N ARG A 21 3.72 5.87 -0.19
CA ARG A 21 3.18 7.17 0.22
C ARG A 21 3.56 7.55 1.64
N GLN A 22 3.36 6.66 2.61
CA GLN A 22 3.46 6.99 4.03
C GLN A 22 4.89 6.96 4.55
N GLU A 23 5.69 5.99 4.09
CA GLU A 23 7.06 5.85 4.56
C GLU A 23 8.05 6.64 3.69
N LEU A 24 7.89 6.57 2.37
CA LEU A 24 8.83 7.19 1.43
C LEU A 24 8.38 8.57 0.93
N LYS A 25 7.19 9.03 1.34
CA LYS A 25 6.63 10.36 1.02
C LYS A 25 6.53 10.68 -0.48
N ILE A 26 6.52 9.66 -1.34
CA ILE A 26 6.40 9.81 -2.79
C ILE A 26 5.01 10.38 -3.15
N LYS A 27 4.94 11.22 -4.19
CA LYS A 27 3.67 11.80 -4.67
C LYS A 27 2.77 10.76 -5.32
N TYR A 28 1.45 10.95 -5.29
CA TYR A 28 0.49 9.98 -5.82
C TYR A 28 0.67 9.76 -7.34
N GLU A 29 1.03 10.81 -8.07
CA GLU A 29 1.30 10.79 -9.51
C GLU A 29 2.53 9.94 -9.83
N GLU A 30 3.61 10.10 -9.06
CA GLU A 30 4.84 9.33 -9.22
C GLU A 30 4.61 7.85 -8.90
N ILE A 31 3.87 7.54 -7.82
CA ILE A 31 3.48 6.16 -7.49
C ILE A 31 2.62 5.54 -8.61
N ALA A 32 1.71 6.33 -9.21
CA ALA A 32 0.91 5.85 -10.33
C ALA A 32 1.79 5.44 -11.51
N ILE A 33 2.81 6.24 -11.85
CA ILE A 33 3.79 5.90 -12.90
C ILE A 33 4.56 4.63 -12.53
N MET A 34 5.12 4.53 -11.32
CA MET A 34 5.89 3.37 -10.85
C MET A 34 5.08 2.07 -10.92
N LEU A 35 3.79 2.14 -10.58
CA LEU A 35 2.89 0.98 -10.57
C LEU A 35 2.14 0.79 -11.90
N LYS A 36 2.51 1.54 -12.95
CA LYS A 36 1.88 1.52 -14.28
C LYS A 36 0.36 1.69 -14.21
N ARG A 37 -0.10 2.63 -13.38
CA ARG A 37 -1.50 3.04 -13.21
C ARG A 37 -1.74 4.39 -13.88
N LYS A 38 -2.89 4.49 -14.54
CA LYS A 38 -3.28 5.68 -15.31
C LYS A 38 -3.78 6.83 -14.43
N ASP A 39 -4.39 6.51 -13.30
CA ASP A 39 -5.09 7.48 -12.45
C ASP A 39 -4.50 7.48 -11.03
N HIS A 40 -4.03 8.65 -10.58
CA HIS A 40 -3.47 8.85 -9.25
C HIS A 40 -4.53 8.69 -8.14
N THR A 41 -5.82 8.89 -8.45
CA THR A 41 -6.92 8.65 -7.50
C THR A 41 -7.02 7.17 -7.12
N THR A 42 -6.61 6.25 -8.00
CA THR A 42 -6.50 4.82 -7.67
C THR A 42 -5.48 4.59 -6.56
N ILE A 43 -4.39 5.36 -6.57
CA ILE A 43 -3.36 5.29 -5.53
C ILE A 43 -3.92 5.85 -4.22
N MET A 44 -4.59 7.00 -4.27
CA MET A 44 -5.24 7.62 -3.12
C MET A 44 -6.23 6.65 -2.44
N HIS A 45 -7.13 6.04 -3.22
CA HIS A 45 -8.07 5.04 -2.71
C HIS A 45 -7.38 3.81 -2.11
N GLY A 46 -6.29 3.33 -2.73
CA GLY A 46 -5.49 2.24 -2.20
C GLY A 46 -4.87 2.57 -0.84
N VAL A 47 -4.23 3.74 -0.74
CA VAL A 47 -3.62 4.24 0.49
C VAL A 47 -4.66 4.40 1.59
N GLU A 48 -5.78 5.07 1.31
CA GLU A 48 -6.86 5.26 2.29
C GLU A 48 -7.46 3.93 2.76
N LYS A 49 -7.66 2.97 1.85
CA LYS A 49 -8.18 1.65 2.21
C LYS A 49 -7.25 0.97 3.20
N ILE A 50 -5.95 0.95 2.94
CA ILE A 50 -4.97 0.36 3.85
C ILE A 50 -4.91 1.14 5.17
N SER A 51 -4.89 2.48 5.14
CA SER A 51 -4.92 3.29 6.36
C SER A 51 -6.09 2.93 7.28
N ARG A 52 -7.30 2.75 6.71
CA ARG A 52 -8.48 2.33 7.47
C ARG A 52 -8.37 0.89 7.99
N LEU A 53 -7.79 -0.02 7.22
CA LEU A 53 -7.59 -1.41 7.63
C LEU A 53 -6.59 -1.52 8.78
N LEU A 54 -5.49 -0.75 8.74
CA LEU A 54 -4.48 -0.75 9.81
C LEU A 54 -5.01 -0.22 11.15
N ILE A 55 -6.04 0.63 11.13
CA ILE A 55 -6.74 1.07 12.34
C ILE A 55 -7.62 -0.05 12.91
N LYS A 56 -8.25 -0.84 12.03
CA LYS A 56 -9.24 -1.86 12.40
C LYS A 56 -8.61 -3.22 12.74
N ASP A 57 -7.46 -3.51 12.16
CA ASP A 57 -6.79 -4.81 12.26
C ASP A 57 -5.36 -4.65 12.84
N PRO A 58 -5.20 -4.85 14.16
CA PRO A 58 -3.90 -4.81 14.81
C PRO A 58 -2.91 -5.86 14.29
N SER A 59 -3.38 -7.02 13.81
CA SER A 59 -2.52 -8.07 13.28
C SER A 59 -1.90 -7.63 11.95
N LEU A 60 -2.73 -7.10 11.06
CA LEU A 60 -2.26 -6.50 9.80
C LEU A 60 -1.30 -5.33 10.08
N LYS A 61 -1.58 -4.50 11.09
CA LYS A 61 -0.68 -3.42 11.48
C LYS A 61 0.70 -3.95 11.87
N GLN A 62 0.76 -5.00 12.69
CA GLN A 62 2.04 -5.61 13.06
C GLN A 62 2.81 -6.16 11.85
N GLU A 63 2.12 -6.78 10.90
CA GLU A 63 2.73 -7.26 9.65
C GLU A 63 3.32 -6.12 8.83
N VAL A 64 2.56 -5.04 8.63
CA VAL A 64 3.04 -3.87 7.89
C VAL A 64 4.19 -3.19 8.60
N ASP A 65 4.13 -3.04 9.93
CA ASP A 65 5.22 -2.46 10.73
C ASP A 65 6.52 -3.27 10.58
N ARG A 66 6.45 -4.61 10.51
CA ARG A 66 7.61 -5.46 10.21
C ARG A 66 8.21 -5.15 8.84
N ILE A 67 7.37 -4.98 7.81
CA ILE A 67 7.85 -4.61 6.47
C ILE A 67 8.52 -3.24 6.51
N ILE A 68 7.95 -2.27 7.24
CA ILE A 68 8.52 -0.92 7.39
C ILE A 68 9.91 -1.00 8.04
N GLN A 69 10.08 -1.82 9.08
CA GLN A 69 11.37 -2.04 9.74
C GLN A 69 12.42 -2.61 8.78
N LEU A 70 12.03 -3.48 7.83
CA LEU A 70 12.95 -4.03 6.83
C LEU A 70 13.36 -2.99 5.77
N ILE A 71 12.50 -1.99 5.50
CA ILE A 71 12.78 -0.94 4.51
C ILE A 71 13.64 0.18 5.10
N ARG A 72 13.50 0.46 6.39
CA ARG A 72 14.32 1.48 7.07
C ARG A 72 15.73 0.92 7.30
N PRO A 73 16.79 1.55 6.77
CA PRO A 73 18.14 1.09 7.03
C PRO A 73 18.43 1.20 8.53
N SER A 74 18.87 0.10 9.14
CA SER A 74 19.42 0.09 10.49
C SER A 74 20.62 1.04 10.52
N THR A 75 20.43 2.21 11.11
CA THR A 75 21.53 3.08 11.53
C THR A 75 21.95 2.69 12.93
#